data_AF-A0A1J5TN32-F1
#
_entry.id   AF-A0A1J5TN32-F1
#
_cell.length_a   1.000
_cell.length_b   1.000
_cell.length_c   1.000
_cell.angle_alpha   90.00
_cell.angle_beta   90.00
_cell.angle_gamma   90.00
#
_symmetry.space_group_name_H-M   'P 1'
#
loop_
_entity.id
_entity.type
_entity.pdbx_description
1 polymer ?
#
loop_
_entity_poly.entity_id
_entity_poly.type
_entity_poly.pdbx_seq_one_letter_code
_entity_poly.pdbx_strand_id
1 'polypeptide(L)' 'MALNDLTDSDKKVYEYLKLNDFVEKPWSTKKAAKALKMKENDVYESLSNLAEYMRNNIHIHYRDGSIRIGAN' A
#
# COMPACT_ATOMS: atom_id res chain seq x y z
N MET A 1 9.82 13.29 -5.27
CA MET A 1 9.97 13.59 -3.82
C MET A 1 10.86 12.52 -3.21
N ALA A 2 11.47 12.73 -2.06
CA ALA A 2 12.34 11.71 -1.46
C ALA A 2 11.53 10.90 -0.44
N LEU A 3 12.03 9.73 -0.03
CA LEU A 3 11.53 8.92 1.09
C LEU A 3 11.24 9.71 2.39
N ASN A 4 11.77 10.93 2.51
CA ASN A 4 11.58 11.84 3.64
C ASN A 4 10.31 12.70 3.58
N ASP A 5 9.61 12.75 2.43
CA ASP A 5 8.28 13.36 2.31
C ASP A 5 7.14 12.35 2.52
N LEU A 6 7.46 11.08 2.83
CA LEU A 6 6.43 10.10 3.14
C LEU A 6 5.67 10.56 4.40
N THR A 7 4.38 10.79 4.22
CA THR A 7 3.48 11.16 5.31
C THR A 7 3.34 9.99 6.29
N ASP A 8 2.89 10.28 7.52
CA ASP A 8 2.59 9.23 8.51
C ASP A 8 1.60 8.18 7.97
N SER A 9 0.76 8.57 7.01
CA SER A 9 -0.13 7.70 6.22
C SER A 9 0.65 6.64 5.46
N ASP A 10 1.72 7.03 4.78
CA ASP A 10 2.50 6.17 3.90
C ASP A 10 3.22 5.10 4.71
N LYS A 11 3.77 5.48 5.87
CA LYS A 11 4.38 4.53 6.82
C LYS A 11 3.36 3.53 7.36
N LYS A 12 2.16 3.99 7.73
CA LYS A 12 1.07 3.10 8.18
C LYS A 12 0.62 2.14 7.09
N VAL A 13 0.48 2.61 5.85
CA VAL A 13 0.13 1.76 4.70
C VAL A 13 1.23 0.73 4.46
N TYR A 14 2.50 1.13 4.51
CA TYR A 14 3.63 0.20 4.35
C TYR A 14 3.70 -0.84 5.47
N GLU A 15 3.57 -0.44 6.74
CA GLU A 15 3.50 -1.38 7.86
C GLU A 15 2.33 -2.33 7.72
N TYR A 16 1.16 -1.84 7.29
CA TYR A 16 -0.02 -2.66 7.07
C TYR A 16 0.18 -3.67 5.93
N LEU A 17 0.84 -3.25 4.84
CA LEU A 17 1.25 -4.11 3.72
C LEU A 17 2.29 -5.16 4.14
N LYS A 18 3.16 -4.83 5.11
CA LYS A 18 4.17 -5.76 5.63
C LYS A 18 3.59 -6.75 6.66
N LEU A 19 2.64 -6.30 7.48
CA LEU A 19 1.95 -7.11 8.48
C LEU A 19 0.90 -8.04 7.86
N ASN A 20 0.28 -7.61 6.77
CA ASN A 20 -0.71 -8.41 6.06
C ASN A 20 -0.17 -8.83 4.69
N ASP A 21 -0.11 -10.12 4.48
CA ASP A 21 0.37 -10.68 3.24
C ASP A 21 -0.68 -10.49 2.10
N PHE A 22 -0.53 -9.42 1.34
CA PHE A 22 -1.35 -9.15 0.14
C PHE A 22 -0.77 -9.80 -1.13
N VAL A 23 0.27 -10.64 -1.00
CA VAL A 23 0.68 -11.57 -2.06
C VAL A 23 -0.36 -12.67 -2.19
N GLU A 24 -0.85 -13.20 -1.06
CA GLU A 24 -1.92 -14.21 -1.05
C GLU A 24 -3.32 -13.60 -1.04
N LYS A 25 -3.53 -12.49 -0.32
CA LYS A 25 -4.84 -11.83 -0.23
C LYS A 25 -4.99 -10.69 -1.24
N PRO A 26 -6.15 -10.57 -1.90
CA PRO A 26 -6.42 -9.45 -2.80
C PRO A 26 -6.41 -8.12 -2.02
N TRP A 27 -5.55 -7.20 -2.45
CA TRP A 27 -5.50 -5.83 -1.98
C TRP A 27 -6.80 -5.10 -2.29
N SER A 28 -7.27 -4.34 -1.32
CA SER A 28 -8.44 -3.48 -1.48
C SER A 28 -8.21 -2.20 -0.71
N THR A 29 -8.11 -1.10 -1.43
CA THR A 29 -7.93 0.24 -0.87
C THR A 29 -9.00 0.57 0.16
N LYS A 30 -10.24 0.11 -0.07
CA LYS A 30 -11.36 0.27 0.87
C LYS A 30 -11.13 -0.48 2.19
N LYS A 31 -10.58 -1.69 2.12
CA LYS A 31 -10.26 -2.49 3.32
C LYS A 31 -9.09 -1.88 4.09
N ALA A 32 -8.05 -1.46 3.37
CA ALA A 32 -6.90 -0.78 3.98
C ALA A 32 -7.33 0.54 4.65
N ALA A 33 -8.12 1.38 3.98
CA ALA A 33 -8.67 2.61 4.54
C ALA A 33 -9.49 2.36 5.81
N LYS A 34 -10.35 1.34 5.82
CA LYS A 34 -11.10 0.94 7.02
C LYS A 34 -10.21 0.42 8.14
N ALA A 35 -9.21 -0.41 7.83
CA ALA A 35 -8.30 -0.98 8.81
C ALA A 35 -7.40 0.09 9.46
N LEU A 36 -6.91 1.02 8.64
CA LEU A 36 -6.06 2.14 9.07
C LEU A 36 -6.87 3.31 9.66
N LYS A 37 -8.20 3.29 9.53
CA LYS A 37 -9.11 4.40 9.84
C LYS A 37 -8.71 5.71 9.13
N MET A 38 -8.33 5.59 7.86
CA MET A 38 -7.91 6.70 7.00
C MET A 38 -8.86 6.88 5.83
N LYS A 39 -8.79 8.01 5.10
CA LYS A 39 -9.59 8.19 3.90
C LYS A 39 -9.03 7.33 2.77
N GLU A 40 -9.90 6.85 1.89
CA GLU A 40 -9.47 6.10 0.70
C GLU A 40 -8.49 6.92 -0.16
N ASN A 41 -8.72 8.23 -0.27
CA ASN A 41 -7.83 9.14 -1.00
C ASN A 41 -6.41 9.15 -0.42
N ASP A 42 -6.27 9.23 0.91
CA ASP A 42 -4.96 9.21 1.56
C ASP A 42 -4.26 7.87 1.25
N VAL A 43 -4.99 6.76 1.30
CA VAL A 43 -4.43 5.43 0.98
C VAL A 43 -4.01 5.33 -0.49
N TYR A 44 -4.75 5.93 -1.43
CA TYR A 44 -4.36 5.95 -2.84
C TYR A 44 -3.08 6.77 -3.07
N GLU A 45 -3.01 7.95 -2.45
CA GLU A 45 -1.84 8.82 -2.53
C GLU A 45 -0.62 8.13 -1.90
N SER A 46 -0.81 7.54 -0.72
CA SER A 46 0.19 6.70 -0.06
C SER A 46 0.65 5.55 -0.93
N LEU A 47 -0.27 4.80 -1.55
CA LEU A 47 0.07 3.68 -2.40
C LEU A 47 0.85 4.12 -3.65
N SER A 48 0.48 5.27 -4.24
CA SER A 48 1.19 5.83 -5.38
C SER A 48 2.62 6.23 -5.00
N ASN A 49 2.78 6.96 -3.89
CA ASN A 49 4.09 7.34 -3.35
C ASN A 49 4.93 6.10 -3.04
N LEU A 50 4.32 5.11 -2.39
CA LEU A 50 4.94 3.83 -2.08
C LEU A 50 5.37 3.07 -3.34
N ALA A 51 4.53 2.99 -4.37
CA ALA A 51 4.88 2.34 -5.64
C ALA A 51 5.98 3.09 -6.41
N GLU A 52 6.07 4.41 -6.25
CA GLU A 52 7.04 5.27 -6.94
C GLU A 52 8.40 5.28 -6.22
N TYR A 53 8.41 5.44 -4.89
CA TYR A 53 9.63 5.56 -4.08
C TYR A 53 10.15 4.23 -3.54
N MET A 54 9.24 3.31 -3.20
CA MET A 54 9.57 2.01 -2.64
C MET A 54 9.40 0.90 -3.70
N ARG A 55 9.52 1.21 -5.00
CA ARG A 55 9.37 0.24 -6.11
C ARG A 55 10.20 -1.04 -5.95
N ASN A 56 11.35 -0.98 -5.26
CA ASN A 56 12.16 -2.16 -4.95
C ASN A 56 11.65 -2.99 -3.76
N ASN A 57 10.90 -2.37 -2.84
CA ASN A 57 10.35 -3.01 -1.65
C ASN A 57 8.89 -3.44 -1.84
N ILE A 58 8.15 -2.88 -2.81
CA ILE A 58 6.76 -3.24 -3.05
C ILE A 58 6.53 -3.64 -4.49
N HIS A 59 5.88 -4.78 -4.67
CA HIS A 59 5.55 -5.33 -5.96
C HIS A 59 4.03 -5.44 -6.11
N ILE A 60 3.46 -4.68 -7.05
CA ILE A 60 2.02 -4.69 -7.34
C ILE A 60 1.78 -5.58 -8.55
N HIS A 61 1.01 -6.66 -8.35
CA HIS A 61 0.58 -7.56 -9.41
C HIS A 61 -0.94 -7.52 -9.54
N TYR A 62 -1.45 -7.49 -10.77
CA TYR A 62 -2.86 -7.73 -11.04
C TYR A 62 -3.05 -9.19 -11.45
N ARG A 63 -3.89 -9.93 -10.72
CA ARG A 63 -4.25 -11.32 -11.06
C ARG A 63 -5.70 -11.60 -10.72
N ASP A 64 -6.43 -12.24 -11.64
CA ASP A 64 -7.84 -12.65 -11.48
C ASP A 64 -8.80 -11.49 -11.13
N GLY A 65 -8.56 -10.30 -11.69
CA GLY A 65 -9.39 -9.12 -11.44
C GLY A 65 -9.15 -8.46 -10.07
N SER A 66 -8.13 -8.90 -9.34
CA SER A 66 -7.74 -8.32 -8.05
C SER A 66 -6.30 -7.83 -8.05
N ILE A 67 -6.06 -6.73 -7.34
CA ILE A 67 -4.71 -6.23 -7.05
C ILE A 67 -4.10 -7.13 -5.98
N ARG A 68 -2.83 -7.49 -6.12
CA ARG A 68 -2.00 -8.15 -5.10
C ARG A 68 -0.77 -7.31 -4.90
N ILE A 69 -0.38 -7.11 -3.65
CA ILE A 69 0.74 -6.24 -3.30
C ILE A 69 1.66 -7.01 -2.38
N GLY A 70 2.87 -7.32 -2.84
CA GLY A 70 3.90 -7.89 -2.00
C GLY A 70 4.79 -6.79 -1.47
N ALA A 71 4.87 -6.63 -0.15
CA ALA A 71 5.88 -5.80 0.48
C ALA A 71 6.98 -6.69 1.06
N ASN A 72 8.24 -6.43 0.68
CA ASN A 72 9.46 -7.01 1.26
C ASN A 72 10.03 -6.08 2.34
#